data_AF-A0A062BQ49-F1
#
_entry.id   AF-A0A062BQ49-F1
#
_cell.length_a   1.000
_cell.length_b   1.000
_cell.length_c   1.000
_cell.angle_alpha   90.00
_cell.angle_beta   90.00
_cell.angle_gamma   90.00
#
_symmetry.space_group_name_H-M   'P 1'
#
loop_
_entity.id
_entity.type
_entity.pdbx_description
1 polymer ?
#
loop_
_entity_poly.entity_id
_entity_poly.type
_entity_poly.pdbx_seq_one_letter_code
_entity_poly.pdbx_strand_id
1 'polypeptide(L)'
;MEEVGHYQQLQEVCENAVIYKSCNADQAIYPRTQLIDKMALFNEIMPSLFMLSKEQQLIAGNQIFNLLMSRLKSWDKVQKVMDGKIKLVELAESEQILKSEIELILHNSPTFIGANHGS
;
A
#
# COMPACT_ATOMS: atom_id res chain seq x y z
N MET A 1 16.34 -2.83 20.85
CA MET A 1 14.98 -2.54 20.36
C MET A 1 15.14 -2.32 18.87
N GLU A 2 14.64 -3.24 18.05
CA GLU A 2 14.68 -3.06 16.60
C GLU A 2 13.78 -1.88 16.25
N GLU A 3 14.32 -0.90 15.54
CA GLU A 3 13.56 0.26 15.10
C GLU A 3 12.58 -0.21 14.01
N VAL A 4 11.28 -0.07 14.27
CA VAL A 4 10.24 -0.38 13.28
C VAL A 4 10.40 0.57 12.10
N GLY A 5 10.47 0.04 10.88
CA GLY A 5 10.64 0.85 9.67
C GLY A 5 9.53 1.90 9.52
N HIS A 6 9.87 3.08 8.98
CA HIS A 6 8.93 4.21 8.88
C HIS A 6 7.64 3.83 8.12
N TYR A 7 7.77 3.04 7.05
CA TYR A 7 6.60 2.52 6.32
C TYR A 7 5.70 1.67 7.21
N GLN A 8 6.27 0.73 7.97
CA GLN A 8 5.52 -0.15 8.85
C GLN A 8 4.72 0.66 9.90
N GLN A 9 5.33 1.66 10.52
CA GLN A 9 4.63 2.52 11.50
C GLN A 9 3.41 3.21 10.88
N LEU A 10 3.57 3.80 9.69
CA LEU A 10 2.48 4.46 8.98
C LEU A 10 1.40 3.47 8.53
N GLN A 11 1.82 2.28 8.08
CA GLN A 11 0.93 1.22 7.62
C GLN A 11 0.07 0.69 8.76
N GLU A 12 0.64 0.39 9.92
CA GLU A 12 -0.09 -0.09 11.10
C GLU A 12 -1.15 0.93 11.56
N VAL A 13 -0.83 2.23 11.56
CA VAL A 13 -1.81 3.29 11.87
C VAL A 13 -2.98 3.28 10.88
N CYS A 14 -2.69 3.15 9.58
CA CYS A 14 -3.70 3.14 8.53
C CYS A 14 -4.54 1.85 8.51
N GLU A 15 -3.96 0.70 8.84
CA GLU A 15 -4.68 -0.56 8.98
C GLU A 15 -5.67 -0.50 10.16
N ASN A 16 -5.19 -0.01 11.31
CA ASN A 16 -6.01 0.17 12.51
C ASN A 16 -7.19 1.13 12.30
N ALA A 17 -7.00 2.20 11.52
CA ALA A 17 -8.07 3.18 11.24
C ALA A 17 -9.24 2.63 10.41
N VAL A 18 -9.04 1.51 9.68
CA VAL A 18 -10.14 0.82 8.99
C VAL A 18 -10.93 -0.10 9.93
N ILE A 19 -10.31 -0.57 11.01
CA ILE A 19 -10.92 -1.50 11.97
C ILE A 19 -11.60 -0.73 13.11
N TYR A 20 -10.96 0.31 13.63
CA TYR A 20 -11.39 1.03 14.83
C TYR A 20 -11.79 2.46 14.51
N LYS A 21 -13.06 2.80 14.74
CA LYS A 21 -13.61 4.17 14.56
C LYS A 21 -12.91 5.23 15.41
N SER A 22 -12.24 4.83 16.49
CA SER A 22 -11.47 5.73 17.38
C SER A 22 -10.07 6.06 16.86
N CYS A 23 -9.56 5.34 15.86
CA CYS A 23 -8.24 5.55 15.28
C CYS A 23 -8.32 6.59 14.17
N ASN A 24 -7.41 7.57 14.19
CA ASN A 24 -7.30 8.59 13.16
C ASN A 24 -5.98 8.40 12.39
N ALA A 25 -6.07 8.10 11.08
CA ALA A 25 -4.92 7.93 10.19
C ALA A 25 -4.59 9.19 9.36
N ASP A 26 -5.21 10.33 9.64
CA ASP A 26 -5.11 11.55 8.85
C ASP A 26 -3.67 12.00 8.58
N GLN A 27 -2.80 11.84 9.59
CA GLN A 27 -1.39 12.20 9.52
C GLN A 27 -0.52 11.10 8.89
N ALA A 28 -1.02 9.86 8.80
CA ALA A 28 -0.29 8.72 8.26
C ALA A 28 -0.56 8.48 6.78
N ILE A 29 -1.77 8.82 6.29
CA ILE A 29 -2.20 8.51 4.92
C ILE A 29 -1.28 9.13 3.88
N TYR A 30 -1.03 10.45 3.94
CA TYR A 30 -0.24 11.12 2.89
C TYR A 30 1.23 10.69 2.88
N PRO A 31 1.95 10.63 4.03
CA PRO A 31 3.32 10.12 4.03
C PRO A 31 3.41 8.67 3.51
N ARG A 32 2.44 7.82 3.88
CA ARG A 32 2.38 6.44 3.38
C ARG A 32 2.16 6.37 1.87
N THR A 33 1.23 7.17 1.36
CA THR A 33 0.96 7.27 -0.08
C THR A 33 2.23 7.63 -0.85
N GLN A 34 3.02 8.60 -0.36
CA GLN A 34 4.28 8.99 -1.00
C GLN A 34 5.29 7.82 -1.05
N LEU A 35 5.38 7.01 0.01
CA LEU A 35 6.26 5.84 0.02
C LEU A 35 5.81 4.78 -0.98
N ILE A 36 4.50 4.55 -1.09
CA ILE A 36 3.92 3.59 -2.04
C ILE A 36 4.14 4.07 -3.48
N ASP A 37 3.86 5.34 -3.79
CA ASP A 37 4.08 5.89 -5.13
C ASP A 37 5.56 5.88 -5.51
N LYS A 38 6.48 6.08 -4.54
CA LYS A 38 7.92 5.94 -4.78
C LYS A 38 8.30 4.49 -5.10
N MET A 39 7.75 3.51 -4.39
CA MET A 39 7.94 2.08 -4.69
C MET A 39 7.38 1.73 -6.08
N ALA A 40 6.20 2.26 -6.44
CA ALA A 40 5.62 2.07 -7.76
C ALA A 40 6.54 2.62 -8.87
N LEU A 41 7.02 3.86 -8.70
CA LEU A 41 7.94 4.49 -9.65
C LEU A 41 9.25 3.68 -9.81
N PHE A 42 9.81 3.17 -8.71
CA PHE A 42 11.01 2.32 -8.73
C PHE A 42 10.81 1.02 -9.53
N ASN A 43 9.57 0.54 -9.60
CA ASN A 43 9.16 -0.64 -10.35
C ASN A 43 8.58 -0.32 -11.74
N GLU A 44 8.77 0.92 -12.22
CA GLU A 44 8.26 1.41 -13.51
C GLU A 44 6.73 1.23 -13.64
N ILE A 45 6.02 1.40 -12.52
CA ILE A 45 4.56 1.49 -12.45
C ILE A 45 4.23 2.98 -12.34
N MET A 46 3.23 3.45 -13.09
CA MET A 46 2.83 4.86 -13.03
C MET A 46 2.26 5.21 -11.64
N PRO A 47 2.91 6.11 -10.87
CA PRO A 47 2.39 6.52 -9.57
C PRO A 47 1.08 7.27 -9.76
N SER A 48 0.06 6.88 -9.00
CA SER A 48 -1.28 7.45 -9.11
C SER A 48 -2.06 7.43 -7.80
N LEU A 49 -1.50 6.83 -6.73
CA LEU A 49 -2.18 6.75 -5.45
C LEU A 49 -2.42 8.16 -4.88
N PHE A 50 -1.45 9.07 -5.01
CA PHE A 50 -1.57 10.47 -4.59
C PHE A 50 -2.71 11.24 -5.25
N MET A 51 -3.24 10.79 -6.39
CA MET A 51 -4.35 11.45 -7.09
C MET A 51 -5.72 11.06 -6.53
N LEU A 52 -5.79 10.00 -5.73
CA LEU A 52 -7.04 9.51 -5.17
C LEU A 52 -7.52 10.38 -3.99
N SER A 53 -8.80 10.27 -3.63
CA SER A 53 -9.30 10.87 -2.38
C SER A 53 -8.59 10.28 -1.17
N LYS A 54 -8.62 10.98 -0.03
CA LYS A 54 -7.99 10.50 1.21
C LYS A 54 -8.49 9.12 1.64
N GLU A 55 -9.80 8.88 1.53
CA GLU A 55 -10.42 7.59 1.85
C GLU A 55 -10.00 6.50 0.87
N GLN A 56 -9.94 6.82 -0.42
CA GLN A 56 -9.44 5.89 -1.43
C GLN A 56 -7.95 5.57 -1.21
N GLN A 57 -7.12 6.55 -0.84
CA GLN A 57 -5.73 6.33 -0.48
C GLN A 57 -5.58 5.41 0.74
N LEU A 58 -6.48 5.54 1.73
CA LEU A 58 -6.49 4.67 2.90
C LEU A 58 -6.73 3.21 2.48
N ILE A 59 -7.79 2.96 1.72
CA ILE A 59 -8.22 1.64 1.26
C ILE A 59 -7.19 1.02 0.31
N ALA A 60 -6.81 1.74 -0.74
CA ALA A 60 -5.87 1.27 -1.75
C ALA A 60 -4.48 0.97 -1.16
N GLY A 61 -4.00 1.83 -0.26
CA GLY A 61 -2.73 1.59 0.43
C GLY A 61 -2.75 0.33 1.30
N ASN A 62 -3.87 0.04 1.97
CA ASN A 62 -4.04 -1.22 2.72
C ASN A 62 -4.10 -2.42 1.78
N GLN A 63 -4.76 -2.31 0.62
CA GLN A 63 -4.79 -3.38 -0.39
C GLN A 63 -3.40 -3.69 -0.95
N ILE A 64 -2.59 -2.67 -1.22
CA ILE A 64 -1.19 -2.84 -1.66
C ILE A 64 -0.39 -3.56 -0.57
N PHE A 65 -0.48 -3.13 0.69
CA PHE A 65 0.18 -3.81 1.80
C PHE A 65 -0.25 -5.28 1.90
N ASN A 66 -1.55 -5.57 1.82
CA ASN A 66 -2.06 -6.94 1.89
C ASN A 66 -1.53 -7.83 0.76
N LEU A 67 -1.46 -7.30 -0.47
CA LEU A 67 -0.83 -7.99 -1.60
C LEU A 67 0.64 -8.33 -1.28
N LEU A 68 1.44 -7.33 -0.90
CA LEU A 68 2.85 -7.50 -0.56
C LEU A 68 3.02 -8.53 0.57
N MET A 69 2.29 -8.39 1.67
CA MET A 69 2.44 -9.24 2.84
C MET A 69 1.97 -10.67 2.58
N SER A 70 0.89 -10.87 1.81
CA SER A 70 0.41 -12.20 1.43
C SER A 70 1.42 -12.99 0.60
N ARG A 71 2.19 -12.29 -0.23
CA ARG A 71 3.18 -12.89 -1.13
C ARG A 71 4.54 -13.07 -0.48
N LEU A 72 5.03 -12.04 0.21
CA LEU A 72 6.37 -11.99 0.79
C LEU A 72 6.46 -12.61 2.18
N LYS A 73 5.34 -12.66 2.92
CA LYS A 73 5.21 -13.27 4.26
C LYS A 73 6.25 -12.79 5.28
N SER A 74 6.82 -11.61 5.07
CA SER A 74 7.89 -11.06 5.90
C SER A 74 7.92 -9.53 5.81
N TRP A 75 7.85 -8.88 6.96
CA TRP A 75 8.00 -7.42 7.07
C TRP A 75 9.35 -6.92 6.55
N ASP A 76 10.44 -7.66 6.78
CA ASP A 76 11.77 -7.28 6.26
C ASP A 76 11.78 -7.25 4.73
N LYS A 77 11.15 -8.23 4.07
CA LYS A 77 11.03 -8.24 2.61
C LYS A 77 10.13 -7.12 2.10
N VAL A 78 8.99 -6.89 2.76
CA VAL A 78 8.10 -5.76 2.45
C VAL A 78 8.87 -4.45 2.55
N GLN A 79 9.62 -4.23 3.63
CA GLN A 79 10.41 -3.02 3.84
C GLN A 79 11.48 -2.85 2.75
N LYS A 80 12.17 -3.93 2.34
CA LYS A 80 13.14 -3.87 1.24
C LYS A 80 12.52 -3.47 -0.10
N VAL A 81 11.31 -3.96 -0.41
CA VAL A 81 10.57 -3.55 -1.62
C VAL A 81 10.13 -2.08 -1.50
N MET A 82 9.56 -1.69 -0.36
CA MET A 82 9.08 -0.33 -0.11
C MET A 82 10.20 0.72 -0.12
N ASP A 83 11.39 0.35 0.37
CA ASP A 83 12.58 1.20 0.34
C ASP A 83 13.22 1.30 -1.05
N GLY A 84 12.78 0.50 -2.02
CA GLY A 84 13.40 0.39 -3.34
C GLY A 84 14.77 -0.30 -3.32
N LYS A 85 15.00 -1.23 -2.39
CA LYS A 85 16.23 -2.05 -2.32
C LYS A 85 16.14 -3.30 -3.20
N ILE A 86 14.93 -3.75 -3.51
CA ILE A 86 14.63 -4.91 -4.37
C ILE A 86 13.47 -4.52 -5.29
N LYS A 87 13.63 -4.72 -6.60
CA LYS A 87 12.53 -4.60 -7.56
C LYS A 87 11.62 -5.83 -7.49
N LEU A 88 10.35 -5.65 -7.81
CA LEU A 88 9.36 -6.73 -7.88
C LEU A 88 9.77 -7.84 -8.85
N VAL A 89 10.44 -7.48 -9.95
CA VAL A 89 10.94 -8.45 -10.96
C VAL A 89 12.12 -9.29 -10.46
N GLU A 90 12.79 -8.87 -9.39
CA GLU A 90 13.93 -9.57 -8.77
C GLU A 90 13.48 -10.55 -7.67
N LEU A 91 12.19 -10.56 -7.33
CA LEU A 91 11.63 -11.50 -6.37
C LEU A 91 11.70 -12.93 -6.90
N ALA A 92 11.79 -13.90 -5.98
CA ALA A 92 11.74 -15.31 -6.34
C ALA A 92 10.40 -15.66 -6.99
N GLU A 93 10.38 -16.71 -7.82
CA GLU A 93 9.16 -17.15 -8.53
C GLU A 93 7.98 -17.43 -7.58
N SER A 94 8.25 -18.00 -6.40
CA SER A 94 7.21 -18.24 -5.37
C SER A 94 6.66 -16.95 -4.72
N GLU A 95 7.34 -15.83 -4.93
CA GLU A 95 7.06 -14.52 -4.34
C GLU A 95 6.68 -13.49 -5.41
N GLN A 96 6.41 -13.93 -6.65
CA GLN A 96 6.14 -13.06 -7.77
C GLN A 96 4.93 -12.15 -7.52
N ILE A 97 5.12 -10.87 -7.82
CA ILE A 97 4.08 -9.83 -7.83
C ILE A 97 4.15 -9.15 -9.19
N LEU A 98 3.08 -9.24 -9.97
CA LEU A 98 2.98 -8.62 -11.28
C LEU A 98 2.68 -7.12 -11.15
N LYS A 99 3.26 -6.31 -12.04
CA LYS A 99 2.97 -4.87 -12.12
C LYS A 99 1.46 -4.61 -12.24
N SER A 100 0.78 -5.44 -13.04
CA SER A 100 -0.67 -5.36 -13.27
C SER A 100 -1.51 -5.60 -12.02
N GLU A 101 -1.03 -6.38 -11.04
CA GLU A 101 -1.75 -6.54 -9.76
C GLU A 101 -1.78 -5.23 -8.96
N ILE A 102 -0.68 -4.48 -8.98
CA ILE A 102 -0.59 -3.16 -8.32
C ILE A 102 -1.38 -2.12 -9.11
N GLU A 103 -1.22 -2.08 -10.43
CA GLU A 103 -1.99 -1.18 -11.31
C GLU A 103 -3.50 -1.37 -11.14
N LEU A 104 -3.96 -2.62 -11.01
CA LEU A 104 -5.37 -2.92 -10.77
C LEU A 104 -5.89 -2.28 -9.48
N ILE A 105 -5.11 -2.29 -8.39
CA ILE A 105 -5.49 -1.65 -7.13
C ILE A 105 -5.54 -0.13 -7.31
N LEU A 106 -4.53 0.45 -7.96
CA LEU A 106 -4.45 1.89 -8.21
C LEU A 106 -5.62 2.40 -9.07
N HIS A 107 -6.09 1.61 -10.05
CA HIS A 107 -7.17 2.00 -10.96
C HIS A 107 -8.58 1.66 -10.47
N ASN A 108 -8.78 0.64 -9.64
CA ASN A 108 -10.12 0.23 -9.15
C ASN A 108 -10.56 0.90 -7.85
N SER A 109 -9.67 1.64 -7.20
CA SER A 109 -10.00 2.36 -5.98
C SER A 109 -11.15 3.38 -6.10
N PRO A 110 -11.44 3.98 -7.28
CA PRO A 110 -12.64 4.81 -7.48
C PRO A 110 -13.97 4.07 -7.37
N THR A 111 -14.03 2.79 -7.77
CA THR A 111 -15.29 2.04 -7.94
C THR A 111 -15.82 1.41 -6.66
N PHE A 112 -14.98 1.19 -5.63
CA PHE A 112 -15.41 0.54 -4.39
C PHE A 112 -16.20 1.43 -3.43
N ILE A 113 -16.16 2.75 -3.57
CA ILE A 113 -16.93 3.68 -2.71
C ILE A 113 -18.36 3.91 -3.24
N GLY A 114 -18.64 3.63 -4.51
CA GLY A 114 -19.95 3.85 -5.12
C GLY A 114 -21.02 2.80 -4.80
N ALA A 115 -20.66 1.66 -4.20
CA ALA A 115 -21.60 0.53 -4.01
C ALA A 115 -22.34 0.52 -2.66
N ASN A 116 -22.06 1.45 -1.73
CA ASN A 116 -22.65 1.46 -0.38
C ASN A 116 -23.52 2.69 -0.05
N HIS A 117 -23.88 3.48 -1.06
CA HIS A 117 -24.87 4.56 -0.94
C HIS A 117 -26.02 4.35 -1.93
N GLY A 118 -26.76 3.25 -1.75
CA GLY A 118 -28.06 3.02 -2.36
C GLY A 118 -29.04 2.61 -1.27
N SER A 119 -30.02 3.48 -1.02
CA SER A 119 -31.11 3.35 -0.05
C SER A 119 -32.02 2.16 -0.33
#